data_AF-A0AA94JM55-F1
#
_entry.id   AF-A0AA94JM55-F1
#
_cell.length_a   1.000
_cell.length_b   1.000
_cell.length_c   1.000
_cell.angle_alpha   90.00
_cell.angle_beta   90.00
_cell.angle_gamma   90.00
#
_symmetry.space_group_name_H-M   'P 1'
#
loop_
_entity.id
_entity.type
_entity.pdbx_description
1 polymer ?
#
loop_
_entity_poly.entity_id
_entity_poly.type
_entity_poly.pdbx_seq_one_letter_code
_entity_poly.pdbx_strand_id
1 'polypeptide(L)'
;MANFPTNITFAGSSDLYPVTGNQKNIVEIVMTGDRDADFTRAYKEAGISKQAMKGQGYTWHHVHDFDPTTGKTTMELVKTSAHEATLPHKGSASQFAEHFGVEYDTYESKMKAYEQGWRKKPRKCK
;
A
#
# COMPACT_ATOMS: atom_id res chain seq x y z
N MET A 1 3.41 -1.15 -24.17
CA MET A 1 3.16 -1.38 -22.73
C MET A 1 1.65 -1.46 -22.53
N ALA A 2 1.13 -2.41 -21.76
CA ALA A 2 -0.30 -2.49 -21.50
C ALA A 2 -0.76 -1.28 -20.66
N ASN A 3 -1.85 -0.63 -21.08
CA ASN A 3 -2.42 0.51 -20.38
C ASN A 3 -3.40 0.01 -19.31
N PHE A 4 -2.90 -0.32 -18.12
CA PHE A 4 -3.75 -0.76 -17.02
C PHE A 4 -4.40 0.43 -16.30
N PRO A 5 -5.62 0.28 -15.76
CA PRO A 5 -6.29 1.31 -14.99
C PRO A 5 -5.42 1.85 -13.84
N THR A 6 -5.46 3.16 -13.63
CA THR A 6 -4.73 3.87 -12.55
C THR A 6 -5.68 4.60 -11.60
N ASN A 7 -6.96 4.73 -11.95
CA ASN A 7 -7.96 5.51 -11.21
C ASN A 7 -8.77 4.67 -10.21
N ILE A 8 -8.22 3.55 -9.72
CA ILE A 8 -8.92 2.66 -8.78
C ILE A 8 -8.83 3.24 -7.36
N THR A 9 -9.99 3.63 -6.84
CA THR A 9 -10.23 4.00 -5.44
C THR A 9 -11.57 3.40 -5.01
N PHE A 10 -11.64 2.99 -3.75
CA PHE A 10 -12.84 2.49 -3.09
C PHE A 10 -13.43 3.52 -2.12
N ALA A 11 -12.92 4.76 -2.09
CA ALA A 11 -13.48 5.83 -1.29
C ALA A 11 -15.00 5.99 -1.53
N GLY A 12 -15.79 5.88 -0.46
CA GLY A 12 -17.26 5.95 -0.52
C GLY A 12 -17.96 4.63 -0.94
N SER A 13 -17.21 3.57 -1.24
CA SER A 13 -17.75 2.24 -1.53
C SER A 13 -18.14 1.49 -0.25
N SER A 14 -19.15 0.61 -0.36
CA SER A 14 -19.51 -0.37 0.65
C SER A 14 -18.52 -1.55 0.76
N ASP A 15 -17.46 -1.54 -0.05
CA ASP A 15 -16.37 -2.52 0.00
C ASP A 15 -15.22 -2.11 0.92
N LEU A 16 -15.20 -0.87 1.40
CA LEU A 16 -14.27 -0.47 2.45
C LEU A 16 -14.59 -1.20 3.77
N TYR A 17 -13.55 -1.49 4.53
CA TYR A 17 -13.70 -2.01 5.88
C TYR A 17 -14.53 -1.04 6.73
N PRO A 18 -15.56 -1.50 7.46
CA PRO A 18 -16.43 -0.61 8.21
C PRO A 18 -15.66 0.12 9.32
N VAL A 19 -15.88 1.43 9.41
CA VAL A 19 -15.37 2.26 10.52
C VAL A 19 -16.38 2.22 11.66
N THR A 20 -15.94 1.81 12.84
CA THR A 20 -16.73 1.65 14.06
C THR A 20 -16.00 2.32 15.24
N GLY A 21 -16.19 3.62 15.41
CA GLY A 21 -15.45 4.40 16.40
C GLY A 21 -14.27 5.13 15.76
N ASN A 22 -13.08 5.03 16.35
CA ASN A 22 -11.95 5.90 16.02
C ASN A 22 -10.95 5.31 15.01
N GLN A 23 -11.10 4.05 14.60
CA GLN A 23 -10.23 3.47 13.58
C GLN A 23 -10.51 4.06 12.20
N LYS A 24 -9.57 3.92 11.28
CA LYS A 24 -9.71 4.39 9.88
C LYS A 24 -9.60 3.21 8.93
N ASN A 25 -10.27 3.30 7.79
CA ASN A 25 -10.13 2.37 6.67
C ASN A 25 -9.41 3.01 5.47
N ILE A 26 -9.18 4.32 5.50
CA ILE A 26 -8.36 5.07 4.55
C ILE A 26 -7.30 5.81 5.36
N VAL A 27 -6.03 5.60 5.01
CA VAL A 27 -4.89 6.19 5.73
C VAL A 27 -3.78 6.58 4.76
N GLU A 28 -2.96 7.55 5.16
CA GLU A 28 -1.75 7.89 4.43
C GLU A 28 -0.55 7.21 5.10
N ILE A 29 0.34 6.60 4.30
CA ILE A 29 1.62 6.06 4.80
C ILE A 29 2.78 6.59 3.96
N VAL A 30 3.98 6.57 4.55
CA VAL A 30 5.22 6.63 3.77
C VAL A 30 5.57 5.23 3.27
N MET A 31 5.76 5.06 1.97
CA MET A 31 6.07 3.77 1.32
C MET A 31 7.43 3.21 1.73
N THR A 32 7.54 1.88 1.74
CA THR A 32 8.73 1.18 2.22
C THR A 32 9.49 0.41 1.14
N GLY A 33 8.97 0.35 -0.08
CA GLY A 33 9.48 -0.57 -1.10
C GLY A 33 9.11 -2.03 -0.84
N ASP A 34 8.18 -2.31 0.09
CA ASP A 34 7.75 -3.64 0.54
C ASP A 34 6.27 -3.62 0.95
N ARG A 35 5.41 -4.37 0.25
CA ARG A 35 3.96 -4.38 0.47
C ARG A 35 3.58 -4.83 1.87
N ASP A 36 4.24 -5.83 2.42
CA ASP A 36 3.95 -6.33 3.77
C ASP A 36 4.28 -5.31 4.87
N ALA A 37 5.38 -4.56 4.71
CA ALA A 37 5.75 -3.47 5.60
C ALA A 37 4.83 -2.25 5.42
N ASP A 38 4.39 -1.97 4.19
CA ASP A 38 3.38 -0.95 3.91
C ASP A 38 2.05 -1.29 4.60
N PHE A 39 1.57 -2.53 4.46
CA PHE A 39 0.36 -3.03 5.14
C PHE A 39 0.49 -2.90 6.66
N THR A 40 1.68 -3.19 7.20
CA THR A 40 1.96 -3.05 8.62
C THR A 40 1.90 -1.59 9.08
N ARG A 41 2.37 -0.63 8.26
CA ARG A 41 2.22 0.81 8.52
C ARG A 41 0.76 1.24 8.44
N ALA A 42 0.04 0.78 7.43
CA ALA A 42 -1.36 1.11 7.22
C ALA A 42 -2.22 0.64 8.40
N TYR A 43 -2.05 -0.60 8.87
CA TYR A 43 -2.72 -1.09 10.08
C TYR A 43 -2.42 -0.24 11.32
N LYS A 44 -1.17 0.16 11.50
CA LYS A 44 -0.78 1.02 12.63
C LYS A 44 -1.46 2.39 12.56
N GLU A 45 -1.41 3.06 11.40
CA GLU A 45 -2.03 4.38 11.20
C GLU A 45 -3.56 4.30 11.29
N ALA A 46 -4.13 3.18 10.88
CA ALA A 46 -5.56 2.91 10.94
C ALA A 46 -6.07 2.66 12.36
N GLY A 47 -5.19 2.38 13.33
CA GLY A 47 -5.61 1.91 14.65
C GLY A 47 -6.24 0.52 14.62
N ILE A 48 -5.85 -0.33 13.66
CA ILE A 48 -6.40 -1.67 13.46
C ILE A 48 -5.32 -2.72 13.79
N SER A 49 -5.71 -3.77 14.52
CA SER A 49 -4.82 -4.90 14.78
C SER A 49 -4.68 -5.78 13.53
N LYS A 50 -3.45 -5.87 12.97
CA LYS A 50 -3.13 -6.80 11.86
C LYS A 50 -3.55 -8.24 12.17
N GLN A 51 -3.39 -8.67 13.43
CA GLN A 51 -3.75 -10.03 13.85
C GLN A 51 -5.26 -10.25 13.83
N ALA A 52 -6.05 -9.24 14.21
CA ALA A 52 -7.52 -9.32 14.18
C ALA A 52 -8.07 -9.40 12.74
N MET A 53 -7.32 -8.87 11.77
CA MET A 53 -7.70 -8.88 10.37
C MET A 53 -7.35 -10.17 9.62
N LYS A 54 -6.60 -11.09 10.26
CA LYS A 54 -6.23 -12.36 9.64
C LYS A 54 -7.50 -13.18 9.34
N GLY A 55 -7.69 -13.53 8.08
CA GLY A 55 -8.84 -14.34 7.62
C GLY A 55 -10.16 -13.57 7.48
N GLN A 56 -10.16 -12.25 7.63
CA GLN A 56 -11.38 -11.43 7.51
C GLN A 56 -11.76 -11.10 6.05
N GLY A 57 -10.93 -11.47 5.07
CA GLY A 57 -11.21 -11.18 3.65
C GLY A 57 -11.02 -9.73 3.24
N TYR A 58 -10.07 -9.02 3.88
CA TYR A 58 -9.69 -7.65 3.53
C TYR A 58 -8.21 -7.56 3.16
N THR A 59 -7.89 -6.66 2.25
CA THR A 59 -6.53 -6.30 1.86
C THR A 59 -6.37 -4.79 1.82
N TRP A 60 -5.15 -4.31 2.03
CA TRP A 60 -4.84 -2.91 1.77
C TRP A 60 -4.60 -2.72 0.27
N HIS A 61 -5.31 -1.77 -0.31
CA HIS A 61 -5.15 -1.28 -1.67
C HIS A 61 -4.22 -0.06 -1.66
N HIS A 62 -3.27 -0.02 -2.59
CA HIS A 62 -2.37 1.10 -2.82
C HIS A 62 -2.97 2.02 -3.87
N VAL A 63 -3.50 3.18 -3.49
CA VAL A 63 -4.04 4.17 -4.43
C VAL A 63 -2.91 4.69 -5.33
N HIS A 64 -3.22 5.04 -6.59
CA HIS A 64 -2.23 5.53 -7.55
C HIS A 64 -1.92 7.04 -7.34
N ASP A 65 -1.44 7.39 -6.15
CA ASP A 65 -1.21 8.77 -5.70
C ASP A 65 0.17 8.98 -5.04
N PHE A 66 1.17 8.18 -5.40
CA PHE A 66 2.51 8.29 -4.83
C PHE A 66 3.13 9.68 -5.03
N ASP A 67 3.53 10.33 -3.94
CA ASP A 67 4.34 11.55 -3.96
C ASP A 67 5.82 11.20 -3.74
N PRO A 68 6.70 11.31 -4.76
CA PRO A 68 8.12 10.98 -4.63
C PRO A 68 8.89 11.95 -3.72
N THR A 69 8.37 13.14 -3.44
CA THR A 69 9.01 14.13 -2.58
C THR A 69 8.92 13.74 -1.12
N THR A 70 7.77 13.22 -0.70
CA THR A 70 7.48 12.86 0.69
C THR A 70 7.48 11.35 0.93
N GLY A 71 7.40 10.56 -0.14
CA GLY A 71 7.25 9.10 -0.12
C GLY A 71 5.85 8.64 0.23
N LYS A 72 4.86 9.53 0.24
CA LYS A 72 3.52 9.25 0.74
C LYS A 72 2.60 8.64 -0.32
N THR A 73 1.64 7.84 0.14
CA THR A 73 0.53 7.32 -0.65
C THR A 73 -0.68 7.04 0.24
N THR A 74 -1.87 7.04 -0.34
CA THR A 74 -3.11 6.58 0.31
C THR A 74 -3.24 5.06 0.25
N MET A 75 -3.62 4.48 1.39
CA MET A 75 -3.96 3.07 1.55
C MET A 75 -5.43 2.94 1.91
N GLU A 76 -6.13 2.03 1.24
CA GLU A 76 -7.56 1.77 1.48
C GLU A 76 -7.75 0.30 1.90
N LEU A 77 -8.31 0.04 3.07
CA LEU A 77 -8.62 -1.32 3.53
C LEU A 77 -9.95 -1.74 2.92
N VAL A 78 -9.88 -2.66 1.96
CA VAL A 78 -11.00 -3.04 1.08
C VAL A 78 -11.20 -4.55 1.09
N LYS A 79 -12.44 -5.02 0.84
CA LYS A 79 -12.72 -6.44 0.60
C LYS A 79 -11.80 -6.98 -0.48
N THR A 80 -11.14 -8.10 -0.21
CA THR A 80 -10.19 -8.71 -1.14
C THR A 80 -10.82 -9.02 -2.50
N SER A 81 -12.07 -9.50 -2.52
CA SER A 81 -12.80 -9.79 -3.76
C SER A 81 -13.04 -8.56 -4.63
N ALA A 82 -13.33 -7.40 -4.02
CA ALA A 82 -13.54 -6.15 -4.74
C ALA A 82 -12.23 -5.64 -5.35
N HIS A 83 -11.12 -5.74 -4.61
CA HIS A 83 -9.79 -5.42 -5.13
C HIS A 83 -9.41 -6.33 -6.31
N GLU A 84 -9.59 -7.66 -6.18
CA GLU A 84 -9.27 -8.63 -7.23
C GLU A 84 -10.10 -8.45 -8.49
N ALA A 85 -11.37 -8.04 -8.38
CA ALA A 85 -12.24 -7.76 -9.53
C ALA A 85 -11.75 -6.59 -10.40
N THR A 86 -10.84 -5.76 -9.89
CA THR A 86 -10.24 -4.63 -10.63
C THR A 86 -8.87 -4.96 -11.23
N LEU A 87 -8.35 -6.18 -11.02
CA LEU A 87 -7.06 -6.57 -11.58
C LEU A 87 -7.16 -6.90 -13.08
N PRO A 88 -6.11 -6.63 -13.88
CA PRO A 88 -4.88 -5.93 -13.51
C PRO A 88 -5.09 -4.40 -13.42
N HIS A 89 -4.50 -3.76 -12.41
CA HIS A 89 -4.44 -2.30 -12.28
C HIS A 89 -3.05 -1.85 -11.80
N LYS A 90 -2.80 -0.54 -11.85
CA LYS A 90 -1.61 0.12 -11.31
C LYS A 90 -1.99 0.94 -10.08
N GLY A 91 -1.15 0.83 -9.04
CA GLY A 91 -1.23 1.62 -7.81
C GLY A 91 0.12 2.28 -7.48
N SER A 92 0.24 2.91 -6.31
CA SER A 92 1.48 3.62 -5.90
C SER A 92 2.74 2.75 -5.88
N ALA A 93 2.61 1.45 -5.66
CA ALA A 93 3.74 0.51 -5.80
C ALA A 93 4.36 0.55 -7.21
N SER A 94 3.54 0.74 -8.25
CA SER A 94 4.03 0.89 -9.63
C SER A 94 4.66 2.27 -9.87
N GLN A 95 4.09 3.35 -9.32
CA GLN A 95 4.67 4.69 -9.43
C GLN A 95 6.03 4.78 -8.71
N PHE A 96 6.17 4.15 -7.54
CA PHE A 96 7.44 4.03 -6.84
C PHE A 96 8.48 3.29 -7.69
N ALA A 97 8.09 2.13 -8.24
CA ALA A 97 8.95 1.31 -9.09
C ALA A 97 9.44 2.08 -10.33
N GLU A 98 8.52 2.78 -11.01
CA GLU A 98 8.82 3.61 -12.18
C GLU A 98 9.71 4.80 -11.82
N HIS A 99 9.43 5.50 -10.71
CA HIS A 99 10.21 6.66 -10.28
C HIS A 99 11.66 6.30 -9.94
N PHE A 100 11.88 5.19 -9.24
CA PHE A 100 13.23 4.77 -8.83
C PHE A 100 13.92 3.82 -9.82
N GLY A 101 13.24 3.35 -10.86
CA GLY A 101 13.77 2.39 -11.82
C GLY A 101 14.08 1.02 -11.22
N VAL A 102 13.21 0.54 -10.32
CA VAL A 102 13.38 -0.74 -9.59
C VAL A 102 12.09 -1.55 -9.62
N GLU A 103 12.18 -2.85 -9.40
CA GLU A 103 10.99 -3.67 -9.14
C GLU A 103 10.57 -3.54 -7.65
N TYR A 104 9.27 -3.33 -7.39
CA TYR A 104 8.76 -3.28 -6.01
C TYR A 104 8.85 -4.65 -5.32
N ASP A 105 8.88 -4.68 -3.99
CA ASP A 105 9.13 -5.87 -3.14
C ASP A 105 10.55 -6.48 -3.22
N THR A 106 11.48 -5.89 -3.97
CA THR A 106 12.87 -6.36 -4.06
C THR A 106 13.75 -5.79 -2.94
N TYR A 107 14.95 -6.33 -2.77
CA TYR A 107 15.94 -5.69 -1.88
C TYR A 107 16.29 -4.27 -2.36
N GLU A 108 16.30 -4.03 -3.67
CA GLU A 108 16.62 -2.74 -4.27
C GLU A 108 15.55 -1.68 -3.97
N SER A 109 14.26 -2.00 -4.11
CA SER A 109 13.17 -1.07 -3.73
C SER A 109 13.23 -0.72 -2.24
N LYS A 110 13.54 -1.69 -1.38
CA LYS A 110 13.72 -1.47 0.07
C LYS A 110 14.94 -0.59 0.34
N MET A 111 16.02 -0.73 -0.43
CA MET A 111 17.18 0.15 -0.33
C MET A 111 16.87 1.58 -0.79
N LYS A 112 16.07 1.76 -1.85
CA LYS A 112 15.62 3.09 -2.29
C LYS A 112 14.81 3.80 -1.22
N ALA A 113 13.86 3.13 -0.58
CA ALA A 113 13.15 3.72 0.56
C ALA A 113 14.08 4.01 1.76
N TYR A 114 15.15 3.24 1.97
CA TYR A 114 16.14 3.53 3.02
C TYR A 114 16.99 4.76 2.68
N GLU A 115 17.43 4.91 1.42
CA GLU A 115 18.19 6.07 0.93
C GLU A 115 17.40 7.39 1.13
N GLN A 116 16.07 7.33 1.01
CA GLN A 116 15.18 8.46 1.29
C GLN A 116 14.90 8.70 2.79
N GLY A 117 15.41 7.85 3.68
CA GLY A 117 15.13 7.91 5.12
C GLY A 117 13.73 7.40 5.51
N TRP A 118 12.99 6.81 4.59
CA TRP A 118 11.60 6.36 4.83
C TRP A 118 11.51 5.04 5.60
N ARG A 119 12.61 4.30 5.75
CA ARG A 119 12.65 3.06 6.52
C ARG A 119 14.04 2.82 7.12
N LYS A 120 14.11 1.90 8.09
CA LYS A 120 15.38 1.36 8.58
C LYS A 120 16.05 0.50 7.50
N LYS A 121 17.39 0.43 7.54
CA LYS A 121 18.20 -0.34 6.58
C LYS A 121 17.67 -1.78 6.46
N PRO A 122 17.27 -2.22 5.24
CA PRO A 122 16.82 -3.58 5.05
C PRO A 122 17.98 -4.56 5.21
N ARG A 123 17.67 -5.76 5.71
CA ARG A 123 18.63 -6.88 5.69
C ARG A 123 18.58 -7.53 4.31
N LYS A 124 19.75 -7.86 3.77
CA LYS A 124 19.83 -8.73 2.59
C LYS A 124 19.64 -10.16 3.10
N CYS A 125 18.46 -10.74 2.88
CA CYS A 125 18.29 -12.18 3.05
C CYS A 125 19.16 -12.87 1.99
N LYS A 126 19.92 -13.88 2.42
CA LYS A 126 20.76 -14.71 1.55
C LYS A 126 19.90 -15.65 0.73
#